data_AF-A0A9W7Z7X4-F1
#
_entry.id   AF-A0A9W7Z7X4-F1
#
_cell.length_a   1.000
_cell.length_b   1.000
_cell.length_c   1.000
_cell.angle_alpha   90.00
_cell.angle_beta   90.00
_cell.angle_gamma   90.00
#
_symmetry.space_group_name_H-M   'P 1'
#
loop_
_entity.id
_entity.type
_entity.pdbx_description
1 polymer ?
#
loop_
_entity_poly.entity_id
_entity_poly.type
_entity_poly.pdbx_seq_one_letter_code
_entity_poly.pdbx_strand_id
1 'polypeptide(L)'
;MYTLQDKKLMQAAIDCGKQCSSVESAYNVGAVIADANGAIISTGYSRQLPGNTHAEQCALLNLPDSQQLADASLYTTMEPCSKRLSGNVPCVSLILQSGIKRVFVGVREPPNFVNCTGAEELQAEGVEIVYISELEDECRELNRHLTG
;
A
#
# COMPACT_ATOMS: atom_id res chain seq x y z
N MET A 1 -8.09 -1.26 -16.11
CA MET A 1 -8.02 0.19 -16.43
C MET A 1 -8.44 0.93 -15.18
N TYR A 2 -7.75 2.02 -14.81
CA TYR A 2 -8.11 2.87 -13.67
C TYR A 2 -8.81 4.15 -14.12
N THR A 3 -9.53 4.79 -13.21
CA THR A 3 -10.35 5.98 -13.43
C THR A 3 -9.68 7.25 -12.89
N LEU A 4 -10.29 8.42 -13.14
CA LEU A 4 -9.86 9.66 -12.51
C LEU A 4 -10.06 9.62 -10.98
N GLN A 5 -11.06 8.88 -10.49
CA GLN A 5 -11.27 8.71 -9.04
C GLN A 5 -10.11 7.92 -8.43
N ASP A 6 -9.66 6.86 -9.08
CA ASP A 6 -8.54 6.03 -8.63
C ASP A 6 -7.24 6.84 -8.54
N LYS A 7 -7.02 7.76 -9.49
CA LYS A 7 -5.89 8.71 -9.43
C LYS A 7 -5.96 9.63 -8.22
N LYS A 8 -7.15 10.15 -7.87
CA LYS A 8 -7.33 10.98 -6.67
C LYS A 8 -7.08 10.18 -5.39
N LEU A 9 -7.50 8.93 -5.35
CA LEU A 9 -7.28 8.05 -4.20
C LEU A 9 -5.79 7.68 -4.06
N MET A 10 -5.09 7.46 -5.16
CA MET A 10 -3.63 7.30 -5.15
C MET A 10 -2.91 8.58 -4.73
N GLN A 11 -3.38 9.75 -5.15
CA GLN A 11 -2.83 11.03 -4.68
C GLN A 11 -3.01 11.18 -3.16
N ALA A 12 -4.15 10.77 -2.62
CA ALA A 12 -4.37 10.74 -1.17
C ALA A 12 -3.41 9.76 -0.47
N ALA A 13 -3.14 8.59 -1.06
CA ALA A 13 -2.14 7.66 -0.54
C ALA A 13 -0.72 8.27 -0.56
N ILE A 14 -0.36 9.01 -1.61
CA ILE A 14 0.90 9.78 -1.67
C ILE A 14 0.96 10.81 -0.54
N ASP A 15 -0.13 11.52 -0.27
CA ASP A 15 -0.20 12.51 0.82
C ASP A 15 -0.12 11.87 2.22
N CYS A 16 -0.61 10.63 2.39
CA CYS A 16 -0.31 9.83 3.56
C CYS A 16 1.18 9.48 3.65
N GLY A 17 1.79 9.04 2.54
CA GLY A 17 3.21 8.70 2.47
C GLY A 17 4.14 9.85 2.86
N LYS A 18 3.79 11.09 2.52
CA LYS A 18 4.53 12.32 2.91
C LYS A 18 4.58 12.56 4.42
N GLN A 19 3.70 11.93 5.20
CA GLN A 19 3.67 12.05 6.65
C GLN A 19 4.66 11.11 7.35
N CYS A 20 5.32 10.21 6.61
CA CYS A 20 6.32 9.31 7.15
C CYS A 20 7.52 10.07 7.71
N SER A 21 7.93 9.74 8.94
CA SER A 21 9.28 10.04 9.41
C SER A 21 10.27 9.23 8.58
N SER A 22 11.07 9.90 7.76
CA SER A 22 12.03 9.25 6.86
C SER A 22 13.20 8.66 7.64
N VAL A 23 13.63 7.45 7.24
CA VAL A 23 14.78 6.72 7.82
C VAL A 23 15.54 6.03 6.69
N GLU A 24 16.85 5.85 6.84
CA GLU A 24 17.72 5.29 5.78
C GLU A 24 17.52 3.78 5.54
N SER A 25 16.80 3.10 6.44
CA SER A 25 16.65 1.64 6.41
C SER A 25 15.27 1.16 5.96
N ALA A 26 14.35 2.06 5.58
CA ALA A 26 12.99 1.70 5.23
C ALA A 26 12.31 2.71 4.30
N TYR A 27 11.44 2.19 3.44
CA TYR A 27 10.61 2.98 2.53
C TYR A 27 9.56 3.81 3.26
N ASN A 28 9.27 4.99 2.71
CA ASN A 28 8.07 5.77 2.95
C ASN A 28 6.97 5.27 2.00
N VAL A 29 5.91 4.74 2.58
CA VAL A 29 4.76 4.20 1.85
C VAL A 29 3.52 4.81 2.45
N GLY A 30 2.54 5.14 1.62
CA GLY A 30 1.20 5.52 2.04
C GLY A 30 0.17 4.57 1.48
N ALA A 31 -0.92 4.40 2.21
CA ALA A 31 -2.02 3.51 1.85
C ALA A 31 -3.38 4.15 2.15
N VAL A 32 -4.34 3.91 1.27
CA VAL A 32 -5.74 4.32 1.40
C VAL A 32 -6.62 3.11 1.12
N ILE A 33 -7.62 2.89 1.97
CA ILE A 33 -8.70 1.94 1.71
C ILE A 33 -9.95 2.75 1.41
N ALA A 34 -10.54 2.50 0.24
CA ALA A 34 -11.77 3.14 -0.19
C ALA A 34 -12.89 2.12 -0.39
N ASP A 35 -14.12 2.51 -0.11
CA ASP A 35 -15.31 1.71 -0.39
C ASP A 35 -15.64 1.67 -1.90
N ALA A 36 -16.68 0.93 -2.27
CA ALA A 36 -17.12 0.78 -3.66
C ALA A 36 -17.56 2.10 -4.33
N ASN A 37 -17.89 3.13 -3.54
CA ASN A 37 -18.27 4.46 -4.03
C ASN A 37 -17.05 5.40 -4.14
N GLY A 38 -15.86 4.93 -3.78
CA GLY A 38 -14.64 5.73 -3.75
C GLY A 38 -14.52 6.65 -2.53
N ALA A 39 -15.29 6.42 -1.47
CA ALA A 39 -15.13 7.11 -0.20
C ALA A 39 -13.98 6.47 0.60
N ILE A 40 -13.06 7.29 1.09
CA ILE A 40 -11.96 6.82 1.94
C ILE A 40 -12.53 6.40 3.29
N ILE A 41 -12.35 5.11 3.63
CA ILE A 41 -12.79 4.53 4.91
C ILE A 41 -11.62 4.33 5.88
N SER A 42 -10.39 4.25 5.38
CA SER A 42 -9.20 4.22 6.22
C SER A 42 -7.96 4.69 5.45
N THR A 43 -6.95 5.13 6.20
CA THR A 43 -5.65 5.52 5.70
C THR A 43 -4.54 4.99 6.60
N GLY A 44 -3.35 4.86 6.03
CA GLY A 44 -2.15 4.48 6.75
C GLY A 44 -0.89 4.96 6.07
N TYR A 45 0.20 5.04 6.82
CA TYR A 45 1.53 5.29 6.29
C TYR A 45 2.59 4.52 7.10
N SER A 46 3.74 4.26 6.49
CA SER A 46 4.82 3.51 7.15
C SER A 46 5.20 4.15 8.47
N ARG A 47 5.31 3.33 9.53
CA ARG A 47 5.69 3.75 10.89
C ARG A 47 4.69 4.72 11.56
N GLN A 48 3.45 4.80 11.09
CA GLN A 48 2.37 5.51 11.81
C GLN A 48 2.14 4.91 13.20
N LEU A 49 2.20 3.57 13.30
CA LEU A 49 2.03 2.83 14.55
C LEU A 49 3.36 2.22 15.01
N PRO A 50 3.58 2.06 16.33
CA PRO A 50 4.79 1.41 16.85
C PRO A 50 4.91 -0.05 16.37
N GLY A 51 6.12 -0.61 16.41
CA GLY A 51 6.35 -2.02 16.05
C GLY A 51 6.71 -2.28 14.59
N ASN A 52 7.33 -1.29 13.91
CA ASN A 52 7.78 -1.39 12.52
C ASN A 52 6.61 -1.74 11.59
N THR A 53 5.57 -0.91 11.57
CA THR A 53 4.36 -1.15 10.77
C THR A 53 4.52 -0.58 9.35
N HIS A 54 3.95 -1.29 8.37
CA HIS A 54 3.85 -0.82 6.98
C HIS A 54 2.53 -0.07 6.77
N ALA A 55 2.43 0.70 5.70
CA ALA A 55 1.28 1.53 5.41
C ALA A 55 -0.03 0.72 5.30
N GLU A 56 0.00 -0.41 4.60
CA GLU A 56 -1.15 -1.30 4.40
C GLU A 56 -1.59 -1.92 5.74
N GLN A 57 -0.63 -2.32 6.57
CA GLN A 57 -0.90 -2.81 7.92
C GLN A 57 -1.57 -1.73 8.77
N CYS A 58 -1.07 -0.49 8.73
CA CYS A 58 -1.68 0.63 9.46
C CYS A 58 -3.09 0.93 8.96
N ALA A 59 -3.31 0.98 7.65
CA ALA A 59 -4.63 1.23 7.08
C ALA A 59 -5.65 0.16 7.49
N LEU A 60 -5.24 -1.11 7.55
CA LEU A 60 -6.09 -2.20 8.03
C LEU A 60 -6.35 -2.12 9.54
N LEU A 61 -5.34 -1.81 10.36
CA LEU A 61 -5.48 -1.70 11.82
C LEU A 61 -6.31 -0.50 12.27
N ASN A 62 -6.40 0.55 11.46
CA ASN A 62 -7.20 1.73 11.76
C ASN A 62 -8.71 1.53 11.51
N LEU A 63 -9.11 0.40 10.88
CA LEU A 63 -10.50 0.05 10.69
C LEU A 63 -11.10 -0.63 11.93
N PRO A 64 -12.41 -0.50 12.16
CA PRO A 64 -13.09 -1.32 13.15
C PRO A 64 -13.12 -2.80 12.69
N ASP A 65 -13.01 -3.74 13.63
CA ASP A 65 -13.01 -5.19 13.35
C ASP A 65 -14.25 -5.67 12.57
N SER A 66 -15.38 -4.93 12.65
CA SER A 66 -16.62 -5.24 11.94
C SER A 66 -16.64 -4.76 10.48
N GLN A 67 -15.60 -4.04 10.02
CA GLN A 67 -15.56 -3.50 8.67
C GLN A 67 -15.42 -4.62 7.64
N GLN A 68 -16.37 -4.66 6.70
CA GLN A 68 -16.26 -5.53 5.53
C GLN A 68 -15.48 -4.82 4.41
N LEU A 69 -14.58 -5.56 3.76
CA LEU A 69 -13.67 -5.03 2.74
C LEU A 69 -13.74 -5.81 1.42
N ALA A 70 -14.72 -6.70 1.25
CA ALA A 70 -14.87 -7.50 0.03
C ALA A 70 -15.06 -6.64 -1.23
N ASP A 71 -15.80 -5.53 -1.10
CA ASP A 71 -16.04 -4.56 -2.18
C ASP A 71 -15.12 -3.33 -2.08
N ALA A 72 -14.20 -3.31 -1.12
CA ALA A 72 -13.26 -2.21 -0.94
C ALA A 72 -12.05 -2.37 -1.87
N SER A 73 -11.40 -1.24 -2.16
CA SER A 73 -10.15 -1.18 -2.91
C SER A 73 -9.04 -0.60 -2.04
N LEU A 74 -7.86 -1.22 -2.10
CA LEU A 74 -6.64 -0.69 -1.49
C LEU A 74 -5.85 0.10 -2.54
N TYR A 75 -5.35 1.26 -2.17
CA TYR A 75 -4.40 2.06 -2.94
C TYR A 75 -3.13 2.17 -2.12
N THR A 76 -2.02 1.67 -2.65
CA THR A 76 -0.71 1.72 -1.99
C THR A 76 0.32 2.33 -2.92
N THR A 77 1.13 3.25 -2.39
CA THR A 77 2.13 3.97 -3.20
C THR A 77 3.25 3.05 -3.67
N MET A 78 3.50 1.94 -2.97
CA MET A 78 4.51 0.94 -3.29
C MET A 78 3.89 -0.46 -3.27
N GLU A 79 4.43 -1.35 -4.09
CA GLU A 79 4.06 -2.76 -4.12
C GLU A 79 4.04 -3.40 -2.73
N PRO A 80 2.95 -4.13 -2.37
CA PRO A 80 2.87 -4.80 -1.08
C PRO A 80 3.98 -5.83 -0.89
N CYS A 81 4.63 -5.82 0.26
CA CYS A 81 5.73 -6.76 0.51
C CYS A 81 5.23 -8.22 0.61
N SER A 82 5.92 -9.12 -0.09
CA SER A 82 5.74 -10.59 0.06
C SER A 82 6.49 -11.16 1.26
N LYS A 83 7.54 -10.46 1.72
CA LYS A 83 8.36 -10.88 2.85
C LYS A 83 8.76 -9.69 3.71
N ARG A 84 8.88 -9.91 5.01
CA ARG A 84 9.32 -8.88 5.98
C ARG A 84 10.52 -9.35 6.76
N LEU A 85 11.58 -8.54 6.75
CA LEU A 85 12.80 -8.80 7.54
C LEU A 85 12.56 -8.67 9.05
N SER A 86 11.53 -7.92 9.46
CA SER A 86 11.16 -7.77 10.87
C SER A 86 10.50 -9.00 11.50
N GLY A 87 10.09 -9.99 10.69
CA GLY A 87 9.31 -11.15 11.16
C GLY A 87 7.80 -10.90 11.31
N ASN A 88 7.34 -9.67 11.08
CA ASN A 88 5.90 -9.37 11.05
C ASN A 88 5.22 -10.06 9.85
N VAL A 89 3.91 -10.22 9.95
CA VAL A 89 3.09 -10.74 8.84
C VAL A 89 3.27 -9.86 7.58
N PRO A 90 3.56 -10.45 6.40
CA PRO A 90 3.67 -9.73 5.13
C PRO A 90 2.39 -9.00 4.73
N CYS A 91 2.53 -7.88 4.01
CA CYS A 91 1.37 -7.11 3.55
C CYS A 91 0.48 -7.93 2.63
N VAL A 92 1.05 -8.79 1.77
CA VAL A 92 0.28 -9.74 0.94
C VAL A 92 -0.67 -10.58 1.80
N SER A 93 -0.17 -11.20 2.86
CA SER A 93 -0.98 -12.05 3.75
C SER A 93 -2.07 -11.24 4.46
N LEU A 94 -1.78 -10.01 4.89
CA LEU A 94 -2.76 -9.14 5.53
C LEU A 94 -3.88 -8.73 4.55
N ILE A 95 -3.53 -8.40 3.31
CA ILE A 95 -4.48 -8.05 2.25
C ILE A 95 -5.39 -9.24 1.96
N LEU A 96 -4.84 -10.44 1.79
CA LEU A 96 -5.64 -11.65 1.55
C LEU A 96 -6.60 -11.94 2.71
N GLN A 97 -6.13 -11.83 3.94
CA GLN A 97 -6.96 -12.03 5.15
C GLN A 97 -8.07 -11.00 5.29
N SER A 98 -7.83 -9.76 4.85
CA SER A 98 -8.83 -8.68 4.87
C SER A 98 -10.00 -8.90 3.89
N GLY A 99 -9.82 -9.76 2.89
CA GLY A 99 -10.82 -10.03 1.86
C GLY A 99 -10.86 -9.02 0.72
N ILE A 100 -9.96 -8.03 0.69
CA ILE A 100 -9.82 -7.07 -0.42
C ILE A 100 -9.52 -7.82 -1.72
N LYS A 101 -10.25 -7.48 -2.79
CA LYS A 101 -10.11 -8.10 -4.12
C LYS A 101 -9.49 -7.21 -5.18
N ARG A 102 -9.26 -5.93 -4.88
CA ARG A 102 -8.63 -4.98 -5.80
C ARG A 102 -7.59 -4.13 -5.09
N VAL A 103 -6.37 -4.13 -5.64
CA VAL A 103 -5.24 -3.35 -5.14
C VAL A 103 -4.65 -2.52 -6.28
N PHE A 104 -4.61 -1.21 -6.05
CA PHE A 104 -3.96 -0.25 -6.92
C PHE A 104 -2.57 0.06 -6.39
N VAL A 105 -1.57 -0.03 -7.27
CA VAL A 105 -0.16 0.10 -6.93
C VAL A 105 0.44 1.30 -7.67
N GLY A 106 1.10 2.20 -6.93
CA GLY A 106 1.78 3.37 -7.49
C GLY A 106 3.07 2.98 -8.21
N VAL A 107 4.00 2.35 -7.50
CA VAL A 107 5.27 1.87 -8.05
C VAL A 107 5.61 0.47 -7.58
N ARG A 108 6.27 -0.32 -8.44
CA ARG A 108 6.90 -1.58 -8.02
C ARG A 108 8.00 -1.35 -7.00
N GLU A 109 8.17 -2.28 -6.05
CA GLU A 109 9.26 -2.16 -5.08
C GLU A 109 10.61 -2.29 -5.81
N PRO A 110 11.54 -1.32 -5.68
CA PRO A 110 12.89 -1.47 -6.22
C PRO A 110 13.61 -2.65 -5.55
N PRO A 111 14.54 -3.34 -6.25
CA PRO A 111 15.25 -4.51 -5.70
C PRO A 111 16.29 -4.17 -4.62
N ASN A 112 16.17 -3.02 -3.95
CA ASN A 112 17.19 -2.47 -3.05
C ASN A 112 17.24 -3.21 -1.69
N PHE A 113 16.11 -3.72 -1.19
CA PHE A 113 16.04 -4.39 0.11
C PHE A 113 15.61 -5.87 0.02
N VAL A 114 14.61 -6.17 -0.80
CA VAL A 114 14.08 -7.53 -1.01
C VAL A 114 13.70 -7.68 -2.48
N ASN A 115 13.85 -8.89 -3.02
CA ASN A 115 13.23 -9.23 -4.30
C ASN A 115 11.73 -9.46 -4.07
N CYS A 116 10.94 -8.40 -4.19
CA CYS A 116 9.50 -8.43 -3.92
C CYS A 116 8.75 -9.14 -5.05
N THR A 117 7.78 -9.96 -4.67
CA THR A 117 6.89 -10.76 -5.55
C THR A 117 5.43 -10.58 -5.16
N GLY A 118 5.12 -9.49 -4.47
CA GLY A 118 3.84 -9.34 -3.78
C GLY A 118 2.67 -9.12 -4.73
N ALA A 119 2.88 -8.40 -5.84
CA ALA A 119 1.85 -8.28 -6.87
C ALA A 119 1.53 -9.65 -7.47
N GLU A 120 2.54 -10.45 -7.81
CA GLU A 120 2.37 -11.77 -8.40
C GLU A 120 1.67 -12.75 -7.44
N GLU A 121 2.01 -12.73 -6.15
CA GLU A 121 1.36 -13.55 -5.13
C GLU A 121 -0.12 -13.18 -4.94
N LEU A 122 -0.44 -11.88 -4.90
CA LEU A 122 -1.82 -11.41 -4.81
C LEU A 122 -2.63 -11.83 -6.04
N GLN A 123 -2.06 -11.71 -7.24
CA GLN A 123 -2.71 -12.13 -8.49
C GLN A 123 -2.99 -13.63 -8.51
N ALA A 124 -2.06 -14.47 -8.03
CA ALA A 124 -2.24 -15.91 -7.96
C ALA A 124 -3.43 -16.33 -7.07
N GLU A 125 -3.74 -15.53 -6.05
CA GLU A 125 -4.87 -15.71 -5.13
C GLU A 125 -6.16 -14.99 -5.60
N GLY A 126 -6.17 -14.47 -6.84
CA GLY A 126 -7.33 -13.87 -7.47
C GLY A 126 -7.60 -12.41 -7.09
N VAL A 127 -6.61 -11.69 -6.55
CA VAL A 127 -6.69 -10.25 -6.34
C VAL A 127 -6.33 -9.52 -7.64
N GLU A 128 -7.17 -8.57 -8.03
CA GLU A 128 -6.90 -7.70 -9.17
C GLU A 128 -5.83 -6.67 -8.79
N ILE A 129 -4.69 -6.69 -9.50
CA ILE A 129 -3.64 -5.68 -9.38
C ILE A 129 -3.72 -4.69 -10.54
N VAL A 130 -3.78 -3.39 -10.22
CA VAL A 130 -3.80 -2.31 -11.21
C VAL A 130 -2.70 -1.30 -10.89
N TYR A 131 -1.77 -1.10 -11.83
CA TYR A 131 -0.73 -0.08 -11.67
C TYR A 131 -1.24 1.29 -12.13
N ILE A 132 -1.02 2.33 -11.31
CA ILE A 132 -1.33 3.73 -11.64
C ILE A 132 -0.05 4.42 -12.13
N SER A 133 0.34 4.08 -13.36
CA SER A 133 1.62 4.51 -13.95
C SER A 133 1.75 6.03 -14.12
N GLU A 134 0.64 6.77 -14.22
CA GLU A 134 0.66 8.24 -14.30
C GLU A 134 1.17 8.93 -13.03
N LEU A 135 1.20 8.24 -11.89
CA LEU A 135 1.67 8.78 -10.60
C LEU A 135 2.92 8.05 -10.07
N GLU A 136 3.61 7.31 -10.95
CA GLU A 136 4.75 6.49 -10.57
C GLU A 136 5.91 7.36 -10.05
N ASP A 137 6.21 8.47 -10.72
CA ASP A 137 7.30 9.37 -10.35
C ASP A 137 7.05 10.02 -8.98
N GLU A 138 5.83 10.45 -8.70
CA GLU A 138 5.42 10.99 -7.41
C GLU A 138 5.50 9.94 -6.30
N CYS A 139 5.17 8.67 -6.61
CA CYS A 139 5.35 7.57 -5.66
C CYS A 139 6.83 7.28 -5.39
N ARG A 140 7.70 7.36 -6.41
CA ARG A 140 9.16 7.21 -6.26
C ARG A 140 9.76 8.33 -5.43
N GLU A 141 9.30 9.56 -5.61
CA GLU A 141 9.81 10.74 -4.91
C GLU A 141 9.68 10.63 -3.37
N LEU A 142 8.69 9.89 -2.87
CA LEU A 142 8.56 9.59 -1.43
C LEU A 142 9.81 8.92 -0.84
N ASN A 143 10.58 8.23 -1.68
CA ASN A 143 11.70 7.38 -1.31
C ASN A 143 13.05 7.91 -1.80
N ARG A 144 13.11 9.18 -2.23
CA ARG A 144 14.35 9.82 -2.71
C ARG A 144 15.51 9.77 -1.71
N HIS A 145 15.22 9.62 -0.42
CA HIS A 145 16.23 9.52 0.64
C HIS A 145 16.97 8.18 0.65
N LEU A 146 16.50 7.18 -0.09
CA LEU A 146 17.10 5.84 -0.18
C LEU A 146 17.87 5.61 -1.48
N THR A 147 17.78 6.54 -2.41
CA THR A 147 18.39 6.46 -3.74
C THR A 147 19.51 7.50 -3.92
N GLY A 148 20.14 7.91 -2.81
CA GLY A 148 21.32 8.78 -2.80
C GLY A 148 22.60 8.07 -3.19
#